data_AF-A0A9D6F7E9-F1
#
_entry.id   AF-A0A9D6F7E9-F1
#
_cell.length_a   1.000
_cell.length_b   1.000
_cell.length_c   1.000
_cell.angle_alpha   90.00
_cell.angle_beta   90.00
_cell.angle_gamma   90.00
#
_symmetry.space_group_name_H-M   'P 1'
#
loop_
_entity.id
_entity.type
_entity.pdbx_description
1 polymer ?
#
loop_
_entity_poly.entity_id
_entity_poly.type
_entity_poly.pdbx_seq_one_letter_code
_entity_poly.pdbx_strand_id
1 'polypeptide(L)'
;MLVLCALALVASPFLDVRGGERVGVRWVPGLVLPPTCLSREMFGVSCPGCGLTRSFVHLAHGDWSASVQSHRLGWLLMAAALFQIPYRAHLLWGSGRFRLGATLSKISALVLISLLITNWLLTLIGL
;
A
#
# COMPACT_ATOMS: atom_id res chain seq x y z
N MET A 1 -7.49 10.42 6.03
CA MET A 1 -6.30 9.91 5.29
C MET A 1 -5.18 9.49 6.22
N LEU A 2 -4.65 10.39 7.07
CA LEU A 2 -3.57 10.08 8.03
C LEU A 2 -3.92 8.93 8.99
N VAL A 3 -5.11 9.02 9.62
CA VAL A 3 -5.64 7.99 10.53
C VAL A 3 -5.82 6.65 9.83
N LEU A 4 -6.28 6.65 8.58
CA LEU A 4 -6.45 5.44 7.76
C LEU A 4 -5.11 4.76 7.44
N CYS A 5 -4.08 5.55 7.05
CA CYS A 5 -2.74 5.00 6.80
C CYS A 5 -2.09 4.46 8.07
N ALA A 6 -2.23 5.19 9.19
CA ALA A 6 -1.74 4.74 10.49
C ALA A 6 -2.44 3.44 10.94
N LEU A 7 -3.77 3.38 10.83
CA LEU A 7 -4.54 2.16 11.10
C LEU A 7 -4.10 1.00 10.20
N ALA A 8 -3.90 1.24 8.90
CA ALA A 8 -3.45 0.19 7.98
C ALA A 8 -2.05 -0.34 8.32
N LEU A 9 -1.11 0.53 8.70
CA LEU A 9 0.22 0.13 9.16
C LEU A 9 0.17 -0.66 10.45
N VAL A 10 -0.60 -0.18 11.43
CA VAL A 10 -0.74 -0.86 12.72
C VAL A 10 -1.47 -2.19 12.55
N ALA A 11 -2.45 -2.28 11.66
CA ALA A 11 -3.18 -3.52 11.38
C ALA A 11 -2.35 -4.54 10.56
N SER A 12 -1.39 -4.10 9.75
CA SER A 12 -0.59 -4.98 8.86
C SER A 12 0.09 -6.16 9.56
N PRO A 13 0.74 -6.03 10.73
CA PRO A 13 1.33 -7.18 11.45
C PRO A 13 0.29 -8.16 12.04
N PHE A 14 -0.98 -7.76 12.13
CA PHE A 14 -2.06 -8.62 12.62
C PHE A 14 -2.75 -9.40 11.49
N LEU A 15 -2.47 -9.05 10.24
CA LEU A 15 -3.01 -9.69 9.04
C LEU A 15 -2.05 -10.78 8.58
N ASP A 16 -2.57 -11.83 7.97
CA ASP A 16 -1.79 -12.95 7.44
C ASP A 16 -2.22 -13.24 6.00
N VAL A 17 -1.28 -13.68 5.15
CA VAL A 17 -1.56 -13.97 3.73
C VAL A 17 -1.77 -15.47 3.58
N ARG A 18 -3.04 -15.87 3.45
CA ARG A 18 -3.43 -17.28 3.32
C ARG A 18 -3.62 -17.67 1.86
N GLY A 19 -2.90 -18.72 1.45
CA GLY A 19 -3.01 -19.29 0.10
C GLY A 19 -2.52 -18.35 -1.01
N GLY A 20 -1.63 -17.40 -0.69
CA GLY A 20 -1.04 -16.47 -1.66
C GLY A 20 -1.98 -15.40 -2.21
N GLU A 21 -3.31 -15.57 -2.08
CA GLU A 21 -4.29 -14.64 -2.67
C GLU A 21 -5.16 -13.88 -1.67
N ARG A 22 -5.44 -14.47 -0.52
CA ARG A 22 -6.41 -13.94 0.44
C ARG A 22 -5.70 -13.42 1.68
N VAL A 23 -6.17 -12.28 2.17
CA VAL A 23 -5.70 -11.72 3.45
C VAL A 23 -6.69 -12.19 4.52
N GLY A 24 -6.17 -12.75 5.60
CA GLY A 24 -6.94 -13.16 6.78
C GLY A 24 -6.45 -12.41 8.01
N VAL A 25 -7.22 -12.40 9.08
CA VAL A 25 -6.70 -11.96 10.38
C VAL A 25 -5.97 -13.12 11.06
N ARG A 26 -4.73 -12.89 11.49
CA ARG A 26 -3.89 -13.89 12.16
C ARG A 26 -4.55 -14.48 13.40
N TRP A 27 -5.35 -13.67 14.09
CA TRP A 27 -6.02 -14.01 15.35
C TRP A 27 -7.35 -14.78 15.20
N VAL A 28 -7.98 -14.76 14.02
CA VAL A 28 -9.27 -15.45 13.80
C VAL A 28 -9.15 -16.37 12.59
N PRO A 29 -8.90 -17.67 12.81
CA PRO A 29 -8.60 -18.60 11.72
C PRO A 29 -9.77 -18.90 10.77
N GLY A 30 -10.99 -18.41 11.04
CA GLY A 30 -12.14 -18.53 10.14
C GLY A 30 -12.48 -17.25 9.36
N LEU A 31 -11.85 -16.11 9.67
CA LEU A 31 -12.21 -14.83 9.05
C LEU A 31 -11.27 -14.55 7.87
N VAL A 32 -11.68 -15.06 6.71
CA VAL A 32 -11.03 -14.77 5.43
C VAL A 32 -11.63 -13.48 4.90
N LEU A 33 -10.83 -12.43 4.73
CA LEU A 33 -11.36 -11.19 4.16
C LEU A 33 -11.76 -11.43 2.70
N PRO A 34 -12.80 -10.73 2.21
CA PRO A 34 -13.17 -10.76 0.81
C PRO A 34 -11.96 -10.48 -0.08
N PRO A 35 -11.95 -11.00 -1.33
CA PRO A 35 -10.83 -10.80 -2.24
C PRO A 35 -10.44 -9.32 -2.27
N THR A 36 -9.17 -9.04 -1.93
CA THR A 36 -8.68 -7.67 -1.75
C THR A 36 -8.68 -6.85 -3.04
N CYS A 37 -8.99 -7.48 -4.18
CA CYS A 37 -9.04 -6.85 -5.48
C CYS A 37 -10.26 -7.37 -6.26
N LEU A 38 -11.37 -6.64 -6.18
CA LEU A 38 -12.61 -6.98 -6.88
C LEU A 38 -12.40 -7.01 -8.41
N SER A 39 -11.47 -6.22 -8.95
CA SER A 39 -11.22 -6.18 -10.40
C SER A 39 -10.59 -7.47 -10.92
N ARG A 40 -9.69 -8.08 -10.13
CA ARG A 40 -9.08 -9.37 -10.48
C ARG A 40 -10.08 -10.52 -10.35
N GLU A 41 -10.98 -10.43 -9.37
CA GLU A 41 -12.05 -11.41 -9.18
C GLU A 41 -13.12 -11.32 -10.28
N MET A 42 -13.58 -10.11 -10.62
CA MET A 42 -14.69 -9.89 -11.56
C MET A 42 -14.26 -9.85 -13.02
N PHE A 43 -13.09 -9.27 -13.32
CA PHE A 43 -12.63 -9.04 -14.69
C PHE A 43 -11.38 -9.86 -15.05
N GLY A 44 -10.78 -10.59 -14.10
CA GLY A 44 -9.51 -11.31 -14.34
C GLY A 44 -8.30 -10.39 -14.54
N VAL A 45 -8.47 -9.07 -14.46
CA VAL A 45 -7.42 -8.09 -14.73
C VAL A 45 -6.87 -7.54 -13.41
N SER A 46 -5.55 -7.65 -13.24
CA SER A 46 -4.80 -6.95 -12.20
C SER A 46 -5.04 -5.45 -12.37
N CYS A 47 -5.45 -4.70 -11.34
CA CYS A 47 -5.48 -3.23 -11.38
C CYS A 47 -4.16 -2.65 -10.83
N PRO A 48 -3.85 -1.33 -10.94
CA PRO A 48 -2.60 -0.77 -10.42
C PRO A 48 -2.43 -0.95 -8.90
N GLY A 49 -3.53 -1.21 -8.18
CA GLY A 49 -3.56 -1.52 -6.75
C GLY A 49 -3.56 -3.01 -6.40
N CYS A 50 -3.53 -3.92 -7.38
CA CYS A 50 -3.63 -5.35 -7.09
C CYS A 50 -2.37 -5.83 -6.34
N GLY A 51 -2.55 -6.54 -5.22
CA GLY A 51 -1.45 -7.10 -4.42
C GLY A 51 -0.80 -6.12 -3.42
N LEU A 52 -1.21 -4.85 -3.38
CA LEU A 52 -0.67 -3.83 -2.47
C LEU A 52 -0.82 -4.22 -1.00
N THR A 53 -2.00 -4.70 -0.61
CA THR A 53 -2.29 -5.14 0.76
C THR A 53 -1.40 -6.32 1.17
N ARG A 54 -1.18 -7.29 0.28
CA ARG A 54 -0.27 -8.42 0.53
C ARG A 54 1.18 -7.95 0.66
N SER A 55 1.63 -7.08 -0.25
CA SER A 55 2.96 -6.48 -0.17
C SER A 55 3.20 -5.77 1.16
N PHE A 56 2.18 -5.08 1.68
CA PHE A 56 2.24 -4.42 2.99
C PHE A 56 2.33 -5.42 4.14
N VAL A 57 1.53 -6.49 4.10
CA VAL A 57 1.58 -7.56 5.10
C VAL A 57 2.95 -8.25 5.08
N HIS A 58 3.47 -8.62 3.90
CA HIS A 58 4.80 -9.23 3.78
C HIS A 58 5.91 -8.30 4.31
N LEU A 59 5.87 -7.00 4.01
CA LEU A 59 6.79 -6.02 4.59
C LEU A 59 6.68 -5.91 6.10
N ALA A 60 5.45 -5.93 6.63
CA ALA A 60 5.23 -5.90 8.07
C ALA A 60 5.78 -7.16 8.78
N HIS A 61 5.86 -8.28 8.06
CA HIS A 61 6.49 -9.52 8.53
C HIS A 61 8.02 -9.57 8.26
N GLY A 62 8.57 -8.56 7.58
CA GLY A 62 9.99 -8.52 7.21
C GLY A 62 10.35 -9.34 5.96
N ASP A 63 9.37 -9.89 5.24
CA ASP A 63 9.60 -10.63 4.00
C ASP A 63 9.56 -9.69 2.78
N TRP A 64 10.72 -9.12 2.48
CA TRP A 64 10.92 -8.24 1.33
C TRP A 64 10.71 -8.95 0.01
N SER A 65 11.10 -10.23 -0.07
CA SER A 65 11.04 -11.01 -1.30
C SER A 65 9.59 -11.29 -1.71
N ALA A 66 8.77 -11.76 -0.78
CA ALA A 66 7.35 -12.00 -1.01
C ALA A 66 6.57 -10.70 -1.22
N SER A 67 7.04 -9.59 -0.62
CA SER A 67 6.45 -8.29 -0.82
C SER A 67 6.58 -7.78 -2.26
N VAL A 68 7.79 -7.83 -2.83
CA VAL A 68 8.05 -7.40 -4.21
C VAL A 68 7.36 -8.32 -5.22
N GLN A 69 7.30 -9.63 -4.93
CA GLN A 69 6.55 -10.59 -5.73
C GLN A 69 5.04 -10.29 -5.72
N SER A 70 4.50 -9.85 -4.57
CA SER A 70 3.09 -9.48 -4.44
C SER A 70 2.77 -8.19 -5.18
N HIS A 71 3.65 -7.18 -5.11
CA HIS A 71 3.55 -5.96 -5.89
C HIS A 71 4.91 -5.27 -6.02
N ARG A 72 5.40 -5.08 -7.25
CA ARG A 72 6.72 -4.48 -7.54
C ARG A 72 6.90 -3.10 -6.91
N LEU A 73 5.82 -2.32 -6.81
CA LEU A 73 5.82 -0.96 -6.25
C LEU A 73 5.27 -0.87 -4.82
N GLY A 74 4.88 -2.00 -4.22
CA GLY A 74 4.26 -1.98 -2.90
C GLY A 74 5.21 -1.50 -1.80
N TRP A 75 6.49 -1.85 -1.87
CA TRP A 75 7.51 -1.33 -0.94
C TRP A 75 7.71 0.19 -1.04
N LEU A 76 7.68 0.73 -2.25
CA LEU A 76 7.83 2.16 -2.49
C LEU A 76 6.63 2.94 -1.94
N LEU A 77 5.42 2.41 -2.15
CA LEU A 77 4.20 3.00 -1.58
C LEU A 77 4.16 2.90 -0.05
N MET A 78 4.64 1.79 0.51
CA MET A 78 4.77 1.64 1.96
C MET A 78 5.70 2.71 2.54
N ALA A 79 6.88 2.89 1.92
CA ALA A 79 7.82 3.92 2.33
C ALA A 79 7.21 5.32 2.21
N ALA A 80 6.54 5.64 1.10
CA ALA A 80 5.86 6.91 0.92
C ALA A 80 4.78 7.17 2.00
N ALA A 81 3.98 6.14 2.34
CA ALA A 81 3.00 6.23 3.41
C ALA A 81 3.68 6.45 4.78
N LEU A 82 4.76 5.72 5.06
CA LEU A 82 5.54 5.84 6.29
C LEU A 82 6.16 7.23 6.45
N PHE A 83 6.63 7.85 5.38
CA PHE A 83 7.16 9.22 5.40
C PHE A 83 6.08 10.30 5.51
N GLN A 84 4.90 10.09 4.91
CA GLN A 84 3.81 11.05 4.96
C GLN A 84 3.17 11.18 6.35
N ILE A 85 3.15 10.09 7.13
CA ILE A 85 2.55 10.07 8.47
C ILE A 85 3.24 11.02 9.46
N PRO A 86 4.56 10.91 9.74
CA PRO A 86 5.25 11.80 10.66
C PRO A 86 5.28 13.23 10.13
N TYR A 87 5.40 13.42 8.81
CA TYR A 87 5.34 14.75 8.19
C TYR A 87 4.02 15.47 8.51
N ARG A 88 2.88 14.79 8.31
CA ARG A 88 1.57 15.37 8.59
C ARG A 88 1.23 15.40 10.08
N ALA A 89 1.70 14.44 10.88
CA ALA A 89 1.54 14.45 12.33
C ALA A 89 2.30 15.62 12.97
N HIS A 90 3.52 15.90 12.51
CA HIS A 90 4.30 17.06 12.93
C HIS A 90 3.64 18.39 12.53
N LEU A 91 3.00 18.44 11.35
CA LEU A 91 2.24 19.61 10.90
C LEU A 91 0.96 19.86 11.72
N LEU A 92 0.40 18.83 12.35
CA LEU A 92 -0.76 18.93 13.24
C LEU A 92 -0.37 19.27 14.68
N TRP A 93 0.80 18.82 15.16
CA TRP A 93 1.29 19.10 16.51
C TRP A 93 2.00 20.46 16.65
N GLY A 94 2.62 20.97 15.60
CA GLY A 94 3.22 22.29 15.59
C GLY A 94 2.39 23.28 14.78
N SER A 95 1.89 24.34 15.41
CA SER A 95 1.33 25.54 14.76
C SER A 95 2.41 26.37 14.02
N GLY A 96 3.29 25.70 13.27
CA GLY A 96 4.57 26.25 12.83
C GLY A 96 4.93 25.88 11.39
N ARG A 97 4.52 26.76 10.46
CA ARG A 97 5.29 27.35 9.34
C ARG A 97 6.16 26.49 8.39
N PHE A 98 6.40 25.21 8.63
CA PHE A 98 7.14 24.35 7.70
C PHE A 98 6.20 23.81 6.62
N ARG A 99 5.76 24.72 5.73
CA ARG A 99 5.21 24.34 4.44
C ARG A 99 6.38 23.82 3.60
N LEU A 100 6.79 22.57 3.79
CA LEU A 100 7.35 21.83 2.65
C LEU A 100 6.24 21.92 1.60
N GLY A 101 6.47 22.77 0.59
CA GLY A 101 5.40 23.42 -0.16
C GLY A 101 4.33 22.41 -0.52
N ALA A 102 3.05 22.72 -0.27
CA ALA A 102 1.95 21.80 -0.59
C ALA A 102 2.09 21.22 -2.02
N THR A 103 2.73 21.98 -2.91
CA THR A 103 3.25 21.59 -4.22
C THR A 103 4.15 20.35 -4.20
N LEU A 104 5.18 20.23 -3.36
CA LEU A 104 6.06 19.05 -3.29
C LEU A 104 5.31 17.80 -2.83
N SER A 105 4.39 17.93 -1.87
CA SER A 105 3.53 16.82 -1.45
C SER A 105 2.54 16.40 -2.54
N LYS A 106 2.03 17.37 -3.32
CA LYS A 106 1.22 17.10 -4.53
C LYS A 106 2.04 16.45 -5.64
N ILE A 107 3.25 16.93 -5.92
CA ILE A 107 4.15 16.39 -6.95
C ILE A 107 4.55 14.97 -6.60
N SER A 108 4.99 14.70 -5.37
CA SER A 108 5.34 13.34 -4.94
C SER A 108 4.15 12.37 -5.05
N ALA A 109 2.94 12.81 -4.68
CA ALA A 109 1.74 12.01 -4.90
C ALA A 109 1.45 11.79 -6.40
N LEU A 110 1.57 12.83 -7.24
CA LEU A 110 1.36 12.74 -8.68
C LEU A 110 2.36 11.79 -9.33
N VAL A 111 3.63 11.87 -8.94
CA VAL A 111 4.72 11.00 -9.43
C VAL A 111 4.47 9.56 -9.00
N LEU A 112 4.06 9.30 -7.76
CA LEU A 112 3.70 7.95 -7.32
C LEU A 112 2.50 7.39 -8.08
N ILE A 113 1.47 8.21 -8.32
CA ILE A 113 0.30 7.83 -9.11
C ILE A 113 0.71 7.55 -10.56
N SER A 114 1.53 8.41 -11.17
CA SER A 114 2.00 8.21 -12.54
C SER A 114 2.84 6.94 -12.64
N LEU A 115 3.77 6.70 -11.70
CA LEU A 115 4.56 5.47 -11.64
C LEU A 115 3.68 4.23 -11.50
N LEU A 116 2.63 4.27 -10.67
CA LEU A 116 1.69 3.16 -10.54
C LEU A 116 0.97 2.86 -11.85
N ILE A 117 0.48 3.90 -12.51
CA ILE A 117 -0.26 3.80 -13.77
C ILE A 117 0.68 3.32 -14.89
N THR A 118 1.88 3.88 -15.00
CA THR A 118 2.87 3.48 -16.01
C THR A 118 3.32 2.03 -15.80
N ASN A 119 3.67 1.63 -14.58
CA ASN A 119 4.03 0.25 -14.27
C ASN A 119 2.90 -0.73 -14.58
N TRP A 120 1.66 -0.33 -14.29
CA TRP A 120 0.48 -1.12 -14.63
C TRP A 120 0.27 -1.24 -16.14
N LEU A 121 0.41 -0.15 -16.89
CA LEU A 121 0.36 -0.16 -18.36
C LEU A 121 1.43 -1.10 -18.93
N LEU A 122 2.66 -1.04 -18.42
CA LEU A 122 3.74 -1.95 -18.84
C LEU A 122 3.37 -3.42 -18.59
N THR A 123 2.78 -3.71 -17.43
CA THR A 123 2.30 -5.06 -17.07
C THR A 123 1.18 -5.52 -18.01
N LEU A 124 0.28 -4.61 -18.41
CA LEU A 124 -0.80 -4.89 -19.37
C LEU A 124 -0.27 -5.15 -20.79
N ILE A 125 0.81 -4.48 -21.17
CA ILE A 125 1.48 -4.64 -22.47
C ILE A 125 2.33 -5.94 -22.49
N GLY A 126 2.52 -6.59 -21.34
CA GLY A 126 3.25 -7.86 -21.23
C GLY A 126 4.77 -7.73 -21.14
N LEU A 127 5.27 -6.55 -20.75
CA LEU A 127 6.68 -6.28 -20.40
C LEU A 127 6.95 -6.57 -18.91
#